data_AF-A0A9X3CE45-F1
#
_entry.id   AF-A0A9X3CE45-F1
#
_cell.length_a   1.000
_cell.length_b   1.000
_cell.length_c   1.000
_cell.angle_alpha   90.00
_cell.angle_beta   90.00
_cell.angle_gamma   90.00
#
_symmetry.space_group_name_H-M   'P 1'
#
loop_
_entity.id
_entity.type
_entity.pdbx_description
1 polymer ?
#
loop_
_entity_poly.entity_id
_entity_poly.type
_entity_poly.pdbx_seq_one_letter_code
_entity_poly.pdbx_strand_id
1 'polypeptide(L)'
;MDKEAWLKKAHDTVVKVAELNEEFTPDDIWDSGLEKPAEARWLGPVMNSAKRKGYIEKTGRVQPTRQKESHGCDVTIWKSKLYRA
;
A
#
# COMPACT_ATOMS: atom_id res chain seq x y z
N MET A 1 5.57 -10.49 -15.87
CA MET A 1 5.26 -11.00 -14.51
C MET A 1 3.78 -11.33 -14.47
N ASP A 2 3.41 -12.54 -14.05
CA ASP A 2 2.02 -12.97 -13.92
C ASP A 2 1.32 -12.27 -12.75
N LYS A 3 -0.02 -12.16 -12.82
CA LYS A 3 -0.84 -11.44 -11.82
C LYS A 3 -0.60 -11.95 -10.40
N GLU A 4 -0.54 -13.26 -10.21
CA GLU A 4 -0.32 -13.86 -8.89
C GLU A 4 1.07 -13.55 -8.32
N ALA A 5 2.10 -13.61 -9.17
CA ALA A 5 3.46 -13.25 -8.78
C ALA A 5 3.54 -11.78 -8.36
N TRP A 6 2.85 -10.90 -9.10
CA TRP A 6 2.75 -9.48 -8.76
C TRP A 6 2.02 -9.27 -7.42
N LEU A 7 0.86 -9.91 -7.22
CA LEU A 7 0.11 -9.80 -5.97
C LEU A 7 0.91 -10.26 -4.76
N LYS A 8 1.69 -11.35 -4.90
CA LYS A 8 2.60 -11.83 -3.85
C LYS A 8 3.70 -10.80 -3.55
N LYS A 9 4.34 -10.24 -4.59
CA LYS A 9 5.38 -9.21 -4.43
C LYS A 9 4.82 -7.93 -3.82
N ALA A 10 3.65 -7.49 -4.25
CA ALA A 10 2.95 -6.33 -3.70
C ALA A 10 2.60 -6.54 -2.22
N HIS A 11 2.12 -7.72 -1.85
CA HIS A 11 1.84 -8.03 -0.45
C HIS A 11 3.11 -8.01 0.42
N ASP A 12 4.21 -8.60 -0.05
CA ASP A 12 5.51 -8.56 0.63
C ASP A 12 6.01 -7.12 0.82
N THR A 13 5.82 -6.29 -0.22
CA THR A 13 6.16 -4.86 -0.19
C THR A 13 5.35 -4.11 0.85
N VAL A 14 4.02 -4.35 0.93
CA VAL A 14 3.15 -3.74 1.95
C VAL A 14 3.60 -4.11 3.36
N VAL A 15 3.98 -5.36 3.59
CA VAL A 15 4.50 -5.80 4.89
C VAL A 15 5.79 -5.07 5.24
N LYS A 16 6.76 -5.00 4.33
CA LYS A 16 8.02 -4.28 4.53
C LYS A 16 7.80 -2.80 4.85
N VAL A 17 6.94 -2.12 4.08
CA VAL A 17 6.62 -0.71 4.33
C VAL A 17 5.94 -0.53 5.69
N ALA A 18 5.04 -1.44 6.06
CA ALA A 18 4.40 -1.44 7.37
C ALA A 18 5.39 -1.68 8.52
N GLU A 19 6.41 -2.52 8.34
CA GLU A 19 7.44 -2.72 9.37
C GLU A 19 8.30 -1.47 9.60
N LEU A 20 8.54 -0.68 8.54
CA LEU A 20 9.39 0.51 8.56
C LEU A 20 8.68 1.81 8.94
N ASN A 21 7.34 1.86 8.83
CA ASN A 21 6.58 3.09 9.02
C ASN A 21 5.39 2.84 9.96
N GLU A 22 5.24 3.69 10.98
CA GLU A 22 4.05 3.68 11.84
C GLU A 22 2.77 3.95 11.03
N GLU A 23 2.85 4.89 10.09
CA GLU A 23 1.78 5.27 9.18
C GLU A 23 2.30 5.41 7.76
N PHE A 24 1.50 4.98 6.78
CA PHE A 24 1.88 5.05 5.38
C PHE A 24 0.65 5.10 4.46
N THR A 25 0.90 5.36 3.19
CA THR A 25 -0.11 5.48 2.14
C THR A 25 0.18 4.50 1.01
N PRO A 26 -0.79 4.26 0.10
CA PRO A 26 -0.53 3.59 -1.17
C PRO A 26 0.65 4.19 -1.95
N ASP A 27 0.92 5.48 -1.82
CA ASP A 27 2.06 6.12 -2.49
C ASP A 27 3.39 5.63 -1.95
N ASP A 28 3.52 5.37 -0.65
CA ASP A 28 4.74 4.80 -0.07
C ASP A 28 5.01 3.38 -0.60
N ILE A 29 3.95 2.64 -0.98
CA ILE A 29 4.11 1.34 -1.66
C ILE A 29 4.67 1.54 -3.07
N TRP A 30 4.22 2.56 -3.80
CA TRP A 30 4.75 2.85 -5.13
C TRP A 30 6.19 3.37 -5.08
N ASP A 31 6.49 4.26 -4.13
CA ASP A 31 7.83 4.83 -3.92
C ASP A 31 8.86 3.77 -3.46
N SER A 32 8.42 2.63 -2.93
CA SER A 32 9.31 1.49 -2.61
C SER A 32 9.96 0.83 -3.85
N GLY A 33 9.54 1.21 -5.06
CA GLY A 33 10.02 0.60 -6.30
C GLY A 33 9.24 -0.63 -6.74
N LEU A 34 8.03 -0.84 -6.21
CA LEU A 34 7.12 -1.88 -6.70
C LEU A 34 6.82 -1.64 -8.18
N GLU A 35 7.11 -2.63 -9.03
CA GLU A 35 6.80 -2.58 -10.45
C GLU A 35 5.31 -2.28 -10.67
N LYS A 36 4.97 -1.38 -11.61
CA LYS A 36 3.57 -1.09 -11.88
C LYS A 36 2.86 -2.35 -12.43
N PRO A 37 1.69 -2.73 -11.89
CA PRO A 37 0.90 -3.84 -12.41
C PRO A 37 0.31 -3.47 -13.78
N ALA A 38 -0.27 -4.45 -14.46
CA ALA A 38 -1.08 -4.20 -15.66
C ALA A 38 -2.21 -3.20 -15.40
N GLU A 39 -2.76 -3.20 -14.18
CA GLU A 39 -3.77 -2.23 -13.76
C GLU A 39 -3.50 -1.75 -12.33
N ALA A 40 -3.33 -0.44 -12.14
CA ALA A 40 -3.03 0.15 -10.83
C ALA A 40 -4.05 -0.22 -9.74
N ARG A 41 -5.30 -0.51 -10.13
CA ARG A 41 -6.38 -0.95 -9.23
C ARG A 41 -6.07 -2.25 -8.47
N TRP A 42 -5.05 -3.01 -8.87
CA TRP A 42 -4.66 -4.24 -8.19
C TRP A 42 -4.09 -4.01 -6.79
N LEU A 43 -3.58 -2.81 -6.47
CA LEU A 43 -3.07 -2.51 -5.13
C LEU A 43 -4.18 -2.46 -4.08
N GLY A 44 -5.37 -1.96 -4.42
CA GLY A 44 -6.50 -1.84 -3.48
C GLY A 44 -6.87 -3.18 -2.80
N PRO A 45 -7.06 -4.27 -3.55
CA PRO A 45 -7.25 -5.61 -2.99
C PRO A 45 -6.09 -6.08 -2.09
N VAL A 46 -4.84 -5.77 -2.42
CA VAL A 46 -3.67 -6.12 -1.60
C VAL A 46 -3.71 -5.41 -0.25
N MET A 47 -4.00 -4.11 -0.24
CA MET A 47 -4.16 -3.33 1.01
C MET A 47 -5.31 -3.88 1.87
N ASN A 48 -6.46 -4.19 1.25
CA ASN A 48 -7.58 -4.81 1.95
C ASN A 48 -7.24 -6.20 2.51
N SER A 49 -6.43 -6.99 1.79
CA SER A 49 -5.94 -8.29 2.27
C SER A 49 -5.03 -8.12 3.49
N ALA A 50 -4.08 -7.19 3.44
CA ALA A 50 -3.20 -6.87 4.57
C ALA A 50 -4.00 -6.40 5.79
N LYS A 51 -5.04 -5.58 5.60
CA LYS A 51 -5.97 -5.19 6.66
C LYS A 51 -6.66 -6.41 7.28
N ARG A 52 -7.21 -7.31 6.46
CA ARG A 52 -7.91 -8.52 6.94
C ARG A 52 -6.98 -9.46 7.73
N LYS A 53 -5.69 -9.48 7.40
CA LYS A 53 -4.67 -10.24 8.13
C LYS A 53 -4.18 -9.55 9.41
N GLY A 54 -4.66 -8.34 9.69
CA GLY A 54 -4.29 -7.59 10.90
C GLY A 54 -2.93 -6.88 10.83
N TYR A 55 -2.32 -6.78 9.64
CA TYR A 55 -1.03 -6.09 9.48
C TYR A 55 -1.16 -4.57 9.50
N ILE A 56 -2.31 -4.06 9.04
CA ILE A 56 -2.60 -2.63 8.94
C ILE A 56 -4.05 -2.33 9.32
N GLU A 57 -4.31 -1.08 9.68
CA GLU A 57 -5.62 -0.59 10.05
C GLU A 57 -5.95 0.73 9.33
N LYS A 58 -7.23 0.96 9.04
CA LYS A 58 -7.68 2.24 8.51
C LYS A 58 -7.65 3.28 9.62
N THR A 59 -6.99 4.40 9.38
CA THR A 59 -6.97 5.52 10.33
C THR A 59 -8.23 6.39 10.25
N GLY A 60 -9.02 6.25 9.18
CA GLY A 60 -10.12 7.18 8.85
C GLY A 60 -9.64 8.49 8.22
N ARG A 61 -8.32 8.70 8.10
CA ARG A 61 -7.71 9.86 7.46
C ARG A 61 -7.33 9.57 6.02
N VAL A 62 -7.31 10.63 5.22
CA VAL A 62 -6.83 10.62 3.84
C VAL A 62 -5.83 11.75 3.64
N GLN A 63 -5.02 11.66 2.60
CA GLN A 63 -4.19 12.76 2.11
C GLN A 63 -4.16 12.77 0.58
N PRO A 64 -3.91 13.91 -0.06
CA PRO A 64 -3.74 13.98 -1.51
C PRO A 64 -2.58 13.08 -1.97
N THR A 65 -2.79 12.35 -3.06
CA THR A 65 -1.75 11.48 -3.61
C THR A 65 -0.55 12.24 -4.16
N ARG A 66 0.64 11.67 -4.00
CA ARG A 66 1.88 12.13 -4.64
C ARG A 66 1.96 11.76 -6.13
N GLN A 67 1.10 10.85 -6.60
CA GLN A 67 1.07 10.44 -8.00
C GLN A 67 0.43 11.52 -8.88
N LYS A 68 1.25 12.18 -9.70
CA LYS A 68 0.81 13.22 -10.65
C LYS A 68 -0.31 12.75 -11.58
N GLU A 69 -0.31 11.48 -11.97
CA GLU A 69 -1.29 10.86 -12.86
C GLU A 69 -2.70 10.77 -12.24
N SER A 70 -2.82 10.85 -10.92
CA SER A 70 -4.08 10.69 -10.20
C SER A 70 -4.77 12.03 -9.87
N HIS A 71 -4.31 13.14 -10.46
CA HIS A 71 -4.93 14.47 -10.32
C HIS A 71 -5.16 14.93 -8.87
N GLY A 72 -4.35 14.46 -7.93
CA GLY A 72 -4.48 14.80 -6.51
C GLY A 72 -5.61 14.07 -5.78
N CYS A 73 -6.13 12.97 -6.32
CA CYS A 73 -7.10 12.13 -5.61
C CYS A 73 -6.60 11.74 -4.21
N ASP A 74 -7.51 11.75 -3.25
CA ASP A 74 -7.23 11.36 -1.88
C ASP A 74 -6.92 9.87 -1.76
N VAL A 75 -5.83 9.56 -1.05
CA VAL A 75 -5.42 8.21 -0.68
C VAL A 75 -5.55 8.00 0.82
N THR A 76 -5.96 6.80 1.21
CA THR A 76 -6.13 6.45 2.63
C THR A 76 -4.79 6.35 3.33
N ILE A 77 -4.70 6.95 4.53
CA ILE A 77 -3.58 6.74 5.44
C ILE A 77 -3.85 5.46 6.25
N TRP A 78 -2.90 4.54 6.23
CA TRP A 78 -2.94 3.27 6.91
C TRP A 78 -2.00 3.30 8.12
N LYS A 79 -2.48 2.79 9.25
CA LYS A 79 -1.67 2.59 10.45
C LYS A 79 -1.11 1.18 10.44
N SER A 80 0.19 1.05 10.59
CA SER A 80 0.86 -0.24 10.73
C SER A 80 0.59 -0.84 12.11
N LYS A 81 0.39 -2.16 12.14
CA LYS A 81 0.39 -2.99 13.35
C LYS A 81 1.69 -3.79 13.49
N LEU A 82 2.60 -3.66 12.51
CA LEU A 82 3.88 -4.38 12.44
C LEU A 82 5.08 -3.47 12.70
N TYR A 83 4.87 -2.16 12.84
CA TYR A 83 5.94 -1.19 13.02
C TYR A 83 6.81 -1.53 14.24
N ARG A 84 8.13 -1.58 14.01
CA ARG A 84 9.14 -1.83 15.04
C ARG A 84 10.12 -0.67 14.98
N ALA A 85 10.09 0.19 16.01
CA ALA A 85 10.98 1.33 16.18
C ALA A 85 12.42 0.90 16.48
#